data_AF-A0A5Q4GGR5-F1
#
_entry.id   AF-A0A5Q4GGR5-F1
#
_cell.length_a   1.000
_cell.length_b   1.000
_cell.length_c   1.000
_cell.angle_alpha   90.00
_cell.angle_beta   90.00
_cell.angle_gamma   90.00
#
_symmetry.space_group_name_H-M   'P 1'
#
loop_
_entity.id
_entity.type
_entity.pdbx_description
1 polymer ?
#
loop_
_entity_poly.entity_id
_entity_poly.type
_entity_poly.pdbx_seq_one_letter_code
_entity_poly.pdbx_strand_id
1 'polypeptide(L)'
;QWCGLVYRSSLQELARLDAEQREFWNQLAVGITRSGLQQSFPPDDPQHQGLLADFFFLREQRPDGPAISPGTVQANLAEAYDRTPIYTLERIGPDGMLLHAPGQIGSIDQDGATIRIVIEGWSSEPYWLRLVRVPAMPRIELEGGQLLETQYHADRKTLNLQVQGKGPFTLVLDPSQATEDGEDR
;
A
#
# COMPACT_ATOMS: atom_id res chain seq x y z
N GLN A 1 -8.27 22.06 7.42
CA GLN A 1 -7.45 20.83 7.42
C GLN A 1 -8.17 19.72 6.63
N TRP A 2 -7.86 19.61 5.34
CA TRP A 2 -8.21 18.45 4.49
C TRP A 2 -7.06 18.21 3.50
N CYS A 3 -6.55 19.33 2.99
CA CYS A 3 -5.38 19.43 2.13
C CYS A 3 -4.13 18.80 2.75
N GLY A 4 -3.96 18.87 4.08
CA GLY A 4 -2.83 18.23 4.78
C GLY A 4 -2.68 16.73 4.49
N LEU A 5 -3.78 16.05 4.16
CA LEU A 5 -3.83 14.59 3.94
C LEU A 5 -3.48 14.21 2.50
N VAL A 6 -3.93 15.02 1.54
CA VAL A 6 -3.43 15.00 0.15
C VAL A 6 -1.93 15.27 0.16
N TYR A 7 -1.51 16.29 0.92
CA TYR A 7 -0.10 16.63 1.07
C TYR A 7 0.68 15.49 1.72
N ARG A 8 0.20 14.86 2.79
CA ARG A 8 0.90 13.73 3.42
C ARG A 8 1.14 12.56 2.45
N SER A 9 0.12 12.11 1.72
CA SER A 9 0.30 10.99 0.77
C SER A 9 1.26 11.38 -0.36
N SER A 10 1.13 12.60 -0.90
CA SER A 10 2.09 13.12 -1.87
C SER A 10 3.50 13.29 -1.30
N LEU A 11 3.65 13.62 -0.01
CA LEU A 11 4.95 13.73 0.67
C LEU A 11 5.61 12.36 0.83
N GLN A 12 4.85 11.30 1.07
CA GLN A 12 5.40 9.94 1.07
C GLN A 12 5.85 9.48 -0.31
N GLU A 13 5.05 9.78 -1.35
CA GLU A 13 5.48 9.53 -2.73
C GLU A 13 6.73 10.34 -3.06
N LEU A 14 6.79 11.61 -2.65
CA LEU A 14 7.96 12.45 -2.81
C LEU A 14 9.19 11.89 -2.07
N ALA A 15 9.03 11.36 -0.86
CA ALA A 15 10.12 10.71 -0.11
C ALA A 15 10.71 9.48 -0.84
N ARG A 16 9.92 8.80 -1.67
CA ARG A 16 10.40 7.70 -2.52
C ARG A 16 11.22 8.20 -3.70
N LEU A 17 10.81 9.32 -4.29
CA LEU A 17 11.44 9.90 -5.49
C LEU A 17 12.67 10.79 -5.18
N ASP A 18 12.61 11.54 -4.09
CA ASP A 18 13.65 12.44 -3.61
C ASP A 18 14.45 11.76 -2.50
N ALA A 19 15.46 10.99 -2.90
CA ALA A 19 16.30 10.25 -1.98
C ALA A 19 17.16 11.17 -1.09
N GLU A 20 17.50 12.38 -1.55
CA GLU A 20 18.32 13.34 -0.80
C GLU A 20 17.56 13.87 0.42
N GLN A 21 16.28 14.20 0.24
CA GLN A 21 15.44 14.78 1.30
C GLN A 21 14.43 13.78 1.88
N ARG A 22 14.58 12.48 1.61
CA ARG A 22 13.66 11.41 2.03
C ARG A 22 13.28 11.49 3.50
N GLU A 23 14.27 11.68 4.38
CA GLU A 23 14.04 11.73 5.83
C GLU A 23 13.17 12.92 6.23
N PHE A 24 13.41 14.08 5.62
CA PHE A 24 12.63 15.29 5.85
C PHE A 24 11.17 15.10 5.41
N TRP A 25 10.96 14.55 4.21
CA TRP A 25 9.62 14.28 3.68
C TRP A 25 8.85 13.26 4.52
N ASN A 26 9.53 12.20 4.97
CA ASN A 26 8.97 11.23 5.90
C ASN A 26 8.60 11.87 7.24
N GLN A 27 9.48 12.71 7.81
CA GLN A 27 9.22 13.40 9.07
C GLN A 27 7.98 14.30 8.97
N LEU A 28 7.85 15.06 7.88
CA LEU A 28 6.66 15.89 7.64
C LEU A 28 5.40 15.05 7.48
N ALA A 29 5.45 13.98 6.70
CA ALA A 29 4.32 13.07 6.53
C ALA A 29 3.84 12.46 7.86
N VAL A 30 4.77 11.98 8.69
CA VAL A 30 4.48 11.44 10.03
C VAL A 30 3.92 12.52 10.95
N GLY A 31 4.51 13.72 10.94
CA GLY A 31 4.08 14.86 11.74
C GLY A 31 2.64 15.27 11.44
N ILE A 32 2.27 15.34 10.15
CA ILE A 32 0.90 15.64 9.72
C ILE A 32 -0.08 14.60 10.25
N THR A 33 0.21 13.30 10.09
CA THR A 33 -0.70 12.24 10.57
C THR A 33 -0.84 12.29 12.08
N ARG A 34 0.25 12.33 12.83
CA ARG A 34 0.23 12.35 14.31
C ARG A 34 -0.46 13.59 14.85
N SER A 35 -0.16 14.77 14.29
CA SER A 35 -0.79 16.02 14.67
C SER A 35 -2.29 16.01 14.36
N GLY A 36 -2.70 15.48 13.20
CA GLY A 36 -4.12 15.36 12.84
C GLY A 36 -4.90 14.50 13.83
N LEU A 37 -4.33 13.35 14.23
CA LEU A 37 -4.95 12.46 15.23
C LEU A 37 -5.08 13.11 16.62
N GLN A 38 -4.06 13.87 17.03
CA GLN A 38 -4.09 14.60 18.31
C GLN A 38 -5.10 15.75 18.33
N GLN A 39 -5.46 16.26 17.15
CA GLN A 39 -6.38 17.37 16.98
C GLN A 39 -7.82 16.92 16.67
N SER A 40 -8.07 15.61 16.62
CA SER A 40 -9.42 15.06 16.52
C SER A 40 -10.28 15.45 17.72
N PHE A 41 -11.60 15.49 17.51
CA PHE A 41 -12.54 15.68 18.61
C PHE A 41 -12.38 14.58 19.67
N PRO A 42 -12.32 14.97 20.96
CA PRO A 42 -11.95 14.05 22.03
C PRO A 42 -13.09 13.06 22.38
N PRO A 43 -12.80 11.95 23.09
CA PRO A 43 -13.80 10.94 23.43
C PRO A 43 -14.94 11.43 24.34
N ASP A 44 -14.77 12.56 25.02
CA ASP A 44 -15.78 13.19 25.88
C ASP A 44 -16.73 14.14 25.13
N ASP A 45 -16.57 14.29 23.80
CA ASP A 45 -17.57 14.86 22.90
C ASP A 45 -18.33 13.73 22.19
N PRO A 46 -19.50 13.28 22.69
CA PRO A 46 -20.18 12.10 22.15
C PRO A 46 -20.67 12.29 20.71
N GLN A 47 -20.86 13.53 20.27
CA GLN A 47 -21.38 13.85 18.95
C GLN A 47 -20.30 13.82 17.88
N HIS A 48 -19.07 14.18 18.24
CA HIS A 48 -17.98 14.36 17.27
C HIS A 48 -16.77 13.46 17.53
N GLN A 49 -16.72 12.71 18.63
CA GLN A 49 -15.56 11.89 19.01
C GLN A 49 -14.93 11.13 17.84
N GLY A 50 -13.62 11.27 17.67
CA GLY A 50 -12.84 10.61 16.63
C GLY A 50 -12.92 11.28 15.25
N LEU A 51 -13.80 12.26 15.02
CA LEU A 51 -13.83 13.07 13.82
C LEU A 51 -12.70 14.11 13.83
N LEU A 52 -12.29 14.56 12.65
CA LEU A 52 -11.34 15.65 12.49
C LEU A 52 -12.07 16.99 12.58
N ALA A 53 -11.40 17.99 13.14
CA ALA A 53 -11.83 19.38 13.11
C ALA A 53 -11.49 20.03 11.76
N ASP A 54 -12.27 21.03 11.35
CA ASP A 54 -11.93 21.82 10.16
C ASP A 54 -10.71 22.73 10.44
N PHE A 55 -10.64 23.25 11.66
CA PHE A 55 -9.51 24.00 12.19
C PHE A 55 -9.26 23.71 13.67
N PHE A 56 -8.04 23.99 14.12
CA PHE A 56 -7.60 23.76 15.49
C PHE A 56 -7.03 25.04 16.09
N PHE A 57 -7.53 25.41 17.26
CA PHE A 57 -7.01 26.53 18.02
C PHE A 57 -5.72 26.12 18.75
N LEU A 58 -4.56 26.48 18.18
CA LEU A 58 -3.26 26.05 18.70
C LEU A 58 -2.95 26.59 20.10
N ARG A 59 -3.41 27.78 20.49
CA ARG A 59 -3.11 28.32 21.82
C ARG A 59 -3.99 27.65 22.87
N GLU A 60 -5.26 27.50 22.56
CA GLU A 60 -6.29 26.92 23.43
C GLU A 60 -6.26 25.39 23.43
N GLN A 61 -5.53 24.78 22.47
CA GLN A 61 -5.47 23.34 22.23
C GLN A 61 -6.87 22.74 22.04
N ARG A 62 -7.73 23.40 21.24
CA ARG A 62 -9.14 23.04 21.07
C ARG A 62 -9.54 22.84 19.59
N PRO A 63 -10.18 21.71 19.23
CA PRO A 63 -10.78 21.53 17.90
C PRO A 63 -12.05 22.38 17.74
N ASP A 64 -12.34 22.83 16.52
CA ASP A 64 -13.60 23.52 16.21
C ASP A 64 -13.94 23.44 14.69
N GLY A 65 -15.13 23.93 14.34
CA GLY A 65 -15.67 23.90 12.99
C GLY A 65 -16.42 22.61 12.65
N PRO A 66 -16.88 22.47 11.39
CA PRO A 66 -17.58 21.27 10.94
C PRO A 66 -16.74 20.01 11.16
N ALA A 67 -17.35 18.97 11.72
CA ALA A 67 -16.67 17.70 11.95
C ALA A 67 -16.53 16.89 10.65
N ILE A 68 -15.37 16.26 10.49
CA ILE A 68 -14.92 15.66 9.23
C ILE A 68 -14.56 14.18 9.45
N SER A 69 -14.86 13.33 8.46
CA SER A 69 -14.48 11.92 8.50
C SER A 69 -12.97 11.73 8.66
N PRO A 70 -12.50 10.89 9.62
CA PRO A 70 -11.09 10.65 9.86
C PRO A 70 -10.47 9.63 8.90
N GLY A 71 -11.28 9.00 8.02
CA GLY A 71 -10.86 7.85 7.21
C GLY A 71 -9.60 8.10 6.38
N THR A 72 -9.39 9.35 5.95
CA THR A 72 -8.22 9.77 5.17
C THR A 72 -6.93 9.85 6.00
N VAL A 73 -6.99 10.14 7.30
CA VAL A 73 -5.84 10.02 8.23
C VAL A 73 -5.61 8.56 8.60
N GLN A 74 -6.69 7.79 8.77
CA GLN A 74 -6.64 6.41 9.24
C GLN A 74 -6.05 5.43 8.21
N ALA A 75 -6.22 5.69 6.90
CA ALA A 75 -5.71 4.84 5.82
C ALA A 75 -4.18 4.59 5.89
N ASN A 76 -3.49 5.45 6.62
CA ASN A 76 -2.07 5.69 6.60
C ASN A 76 -1.49 5.72 8.03
N LEU A 77 -2.33 5.30 8.99
CA LEU A 77 -2.04 5.29 10.41
C LEU A 77 -0.89 4.35 10.72
N ALA A 78 -0.85 3.19 10.07
CA ALA A 78 0.16 2.18 10.32
C ALA A 78 1.57 2.76 10.12
N GLU A 79 1.80 3.44 9.00
CA GLU A 79 3.10 4.01 8.64
C GLU A 79 3.52 5.14 9.59
N ALA A 80 2.56 5.93 10.10
CA ALA A 80 2.87 6.97 11.08
C ALA A 80 3.33 6.41 12.44
N TYR A 81 3.15 5.11 12.68
CA TYR A 81 3.57 4.39 13.88
C TYR A 81 4.53 3.23 13.56
N ASP A 82 5.23 3.30 12.42
CA ASP A 82 6.23 2.32 12.00
C ASP A 82 5.67 0.88 11.95
N ARG A 83 4.41 0.76 11.52
CA ARG A 83 3.72 -0.51 11.28
C ARG A 83 3.55 -0.76 9.79
N THR A 84 3.40 -2.03 9.43
CA THR A 84 3.12 -2.47 8.06
C THR A 84 1.92 -1.70 7.50
N PRO A 85 2.06 -1.04 6.33
CA PRO A 85 0.96 -0.32 5.69
C PRO A 85 -0.24 -1.23 5.47
N ILE A 86 -1.42 -0.60 5.41
CA ILE A 86 -2.66 -1.30 5.10
C ILE A 86 -2.59 -1.93 3.69
N TYR A 87 -1.97 -1.19 2.78
CA TYR A 87 -1.94 -1.51 1.37
C TYR A 87 -0.78 -0.80 0.68
N THR A 88 -0.18 -1.47 -0.30
CA THR A 88 0.84 -0.88 -1.16
C THR A 88 0.57 -1.20 -2.62
N LEU A 89 1.01 -0.27 -3.48
CA LEU A 89 1.02 -0.38 -4.93
C LEU A 89 2.43 -0.06 -5.40
N GLU A 90 3.04 -0.96 -6.16
CA GLU A 90 4.36 -0.74 -6.76
C GLU A 90 4.39 -1.12 -8.24
N ARG A 91 5.24 -0.42 -8.99
CA ARG A 91 5.55 -0.76 -10.38
C ARG A 91 6.67 -1.80 -10.38
N ILE A 92 6.48 -2.89 -11.11
CA ILE A 92 7.44 -4.00 -11.20
C ILE A 92 7.74 -4.37 -12.66
N GLY A 93 8.95 -4.88 -12.87
CA GLY A 93 9.40 -5.39 -14.16
C GLY A 93 9.57 -4.35 -15.26
N PRO A 94 10.10 -4.76 -16.42
CA PRO A 94 10.46 -3.85 -17.51
C PRO A 94 9.24 -3.25 -18.22
N ASP A 95 8.14 -4.00 -18.31
CA ASP A 95 6.90 -3.56 -18.95
C ASP A 95 6.00 -2.71 -18.03
N GLY A 96 6.45 -2.49 -16.79
CA GLY A 96 5.75 -1.64 -15.83
C GLY A 96 4.41 -2.20 -15.38
N MET A 97 4.37 -3.50 -15.07
CA MET A 97 3.25 -4.13 -14.36
C MET A 97 3.04 -3.40 -13.02
N LEU A 98 1.82 -3.43 -12.50
CA LEU A 98 1.51 -2.86 -11.20
C LEU A 98 1.07 -3.97 -10.25
N LEU A 99 1.77 -4.13 -9.14
CA LEU A 99 1.44 -5.05 -8.07
C LEU A 99 0.69 -4.30 -6.96
N HIS A 100 -0.50 -4.78 -6.65
CA HIS A 100 -1.32 -4.37 -5.53
C HIS A 100 -1.24 -5.44 -4.44
N ALA A 101 -0.87 -5.05 -3.23
CA ALA A 101 -0.72 -5.98 -2.10
C ALA A 101 -1.32 -5.39 -0.80
N PRO A 102 -2.15 -6.15 -0.08
CA PRO A 102 -2.41 -5.87 1.34
C PRO A 102 -1.12 -6.06 2.14
N GLY A 103 -0.68 -5.02 2.86
CA GLY A 103 0.64 -5.01 3.49
C GLY A 103 1.66 -4.15 2.73
N GLN A 104 2.95 -4.42 2.96
CA GLN A 104 4.07 -3.70 2.32
C GLN A 104 4.67 -4.49 1.17
N ILE A 105 4.92 -3.82 0.05
CA ILE A 105 5.87 -4.28 -0.98
C ILE A 105 7.23 -3.68 -0.62
N GLY A 106 8.22 -4.55 -0.40
CA GLY A 106 9.58 -4.22 -0.02
C GLY A 106 10.50 -4.12 -1.22
N SER A 107 11.65 -4.81 -1.17
CA SER A 107 12.61 -4.83 -2.28
C SER A 107 12.01 -5.50 -3.52
N ILE A 108 12.36 -4.94 -4.67
CA ILE A 108 12.03 -5.46 -6.00
C ILE A 108 13.34 -5.59 -6.75
N ASP A 109 13.78 -6.83 -6.93
CA ASP A 109 15.02 -7.15 -7.64
C ASP A 109 14.66 -7.79 -8.99
N GLN A 110 15.35 -7.36 -10.04
CA GLN A 110 15.17 -7.90 -11.38
C GLN A 110 16.49 -8.50 -11.87
N ASP A 111 16.44 -9.77 -12.28
CA ASP A 111 17.54 -10.48 -12.93
C ASP A 111 17.05 -11.09 -14.24
N GLY A 112 17.45 -10.48 -15.36
CA GLY A 112 16.92 -10.79 -16.67
C GLY A 112 15.40 -10.61 -16.75
N ALA A 113 14.68 -11.71 -17.03
CA ALA A 113 13.22 -11.75 -17.04
C ALA A 113 12.61 -12.00 -15.65
N THR A 114 13.38 -12.53 -14.70
CA THR A 114 12.88 -12.89 -13.38
C THR A 114 12.77 -11.65 -12.49
N ILE A 115 11.63 -11.51 -11.83
CA ILE A 115 11.35 -10.43 -10.89
C ILE A 115 11.12 -11.06 -9.51
N ARG A 116 11.91 -10.66 -8.51
CA ARG A 116 11.78 -11.10 -7.11
C ARG A 116 11.28 -9.94 -6.26
N ILE A 117 10.21 -10.18 -5.49
CA ILE A 117 9.50 -9.14 -4.76
C ILE A 117 9.29 -9.60 -3.33
N VAL A 118 9.83 -8.86 -2.37
CA VAL A 118 9.58 -9.13 -0.94
C VAL A 118 8.27 -8.48 -0.53
N ILE A 119 7.39 -9.24 0.13
CA ILE A 119 6.09 -8.77 0.60
C ILE A 119 5.98 -9.01 2.11
N GLU A 120 5.76 -7.92 2.85
CA GLU A 120 5.37 -7.96 4.27
C GLU A 120 3.85 -8.07 4.35
N GLY A 121 3.35 -9.30 4.25
CA GLY A 121 1.92 -9.60 4.30
C GLY A 121 1.29 -9.24 5.63
N TRP A 122 0.10 -8.63 5.60
CA TRP A 122 -0.58 -8.15 6.80
C TRP A 122 -1.24 -9.28 7.61
N SER A 123 -1.80 -10.30 6.94
CA SER A 123 -2.61 -11.34 7.59
C SER A 123 -1.95 -12.72 7.50
N SER A 124 -2.24 -13.59 8.48
CA SER A 124 -1.99 -15.03 8.38
C SER A 124 -3.12 -15.79 7.68
N GLU A 125 -4.28 -15.15 7.50
CA GLU A 125 -5.39 -15.68 6.71
C GLU A 125 -5.14 -15.50 5.21
N PRO A 126 -5.83 -16.25 4.33
CA PRO A 126 -5.75 -16.03 2.89
C PRO A 126 -6.15 -14.62 2.46
N TYR A 127 -5.39 -14.02 1.56
CA TYR A 127 -5.72 -12.74 0.90
C TYR A 127 -5.22 -12.69 -0.54
N TRP A 128 -5.70 -11.70 -1.28
CA TRP A 128 -5.39 -11.54 -2.69
C TRP A 128 -4.27 -10.52 -2.91
N LEU A 129 -3.26 -10.94 -3.66
CA LEU A 129 -2.40 -10.04 -4.44
C LEU A 129 -3.04 -9.86 -5.82
N ARG A 130 -2.90 -8.67 -6.39
CA ARG A 130 -3.38 -8.40 -7.76
C ARG A 130 -2.29 -7.72 -8.57
N LEU A 131 -2.00 -8.29 -9.73
CA LEU A 131 -1.17 -7.69 -10.74
C LEU A 131 -2.03 -7.23 -11.91
N VAL A 132 -1.73 -6.06 -12.44
CA VAL A 132 -2.35 -5.54 -13.66
C VAL A 132 -1.29 -5.19 -14.69
N ARG A 133 -1.71 -5.16 -15.96
CA ARG A 133 -0.84 -5.02 -17.14
C ARG A 133 0.09 -6.23 -17.33
N VAL A 134 -0.37 -7.40 -16.87
CA VAL A 134 0.35 -8.67 -17.06
C VAL A 134 0.09 -9.15 -18.49
N PRO A 135 1.09 -9.17 -19.38
CA PRO A 135 0.86 -9.40 -20.81
C PRO A 135 0.45 -10.85 -21.12
N ALA A 136 1.01 -11.79 -20.37
CA ALA A 136 0.71 -13.21 -20.45
C ALA A 136 0.96 -13.85 -19.07
N MET A 137 0.40 -15.04 -18.83
CA MET A 137 0.50 -15.73 -17.54
C MET A 137 1.98 -16.05 -17.22
N PRO A 138 2.60 -15.44 -16.19
CA PRO A 138 4.00 -15.73 -15.85
C PRO A 138 4.11 -17.07 -15.10
N ARG A 139 5.32 -17.62 -15.03
CA ARG A 139 5.64 -18.64 -14.02
C ARG A 139 5.74 -17.94 -12.65
N ILE A 140 5.15 -18.57 -11.64
CA ILE A 140 4.99 -17.99 -10.30
C ILE A 140 5.57 -18.94 -9.28
N GLU A 141 6.43 -18.42 -8.41
CA GLU A 141 6.90 -19.11 -7.22
C GLU A 141 6.68 -18.22 -5.99
N LEU A 142 6.39 -18.84 -4.85
CA LEU A 142 6.22 -18.14 -3.58
C LEU A 142 7.11 -18.80 -2.52
N GLU A 143 8.05 -18.04 -1.98
CA GLU A 143 9.00 -18.50 -0.95
C GLU A 143 8.59 -17.95 0.41
N GLY A 144 8.41 -18.80 1.43
CA GLY A 144 8.03 -18.36 2.78
C GLY A 144 6.53 -18.09 2.97
N GLY A 145 5.71 -18.36 1.95
CA GLY A 145 4.24 -18.35 2.01
C GLY A 145 3.65 -19.51 1.22
N GLN A 146 2.32 -19.56 1.14
CA GLN A 146 1.59 -20.54 0.34
C GLN A 146 0.78 -19.86 -0.76
N LEU A 147 0.98 -20.28 -2.01
CA LEU A 147 0.11 -19.93 -3.12
C LEU A 147 -1.07 -20.90 -3.13
N LEU A 148 -2.28 -20.38 -2.94
CA LEU A 148 -3.51 -21.17 -2.83
C LEU A 148 -4.25 -21.24 -4.17
N GLU A 149 -4.36 -20.10 -4.85
CA GLU A 149 -5.11 -19.98 -6.10
C GLU A 149 -4.46 -18.96 -7.03
N THR A 150 -4.59 -19.19 -8.34
CA THR A 150 -4.16 -18.25 -9.37
C THR A 150 -5.27 -18.06 -10.41
N GLN A 151 -5.63 -16.81 -10.69
CA GLN A 151 -6.64 -16.44 -11.67
C GLN A 151 -6.05 -15.44 -12.67
N TYR A 152 -5.82 -15.88 -13.90
CA TYR A 152 -5.39 -15.01 -14.99
C TYR A 152 -6.57 -14.66 -15.91
N HIS A 153 -6.73 -13.36 -16.17
CA HIS A 153 -7.73 -12.82 -17.07
C HIS A 153 -7.02 -12.12 -18.24
N ALA A 154 -6.84 -12.83 -19.35
CA ALA A 154 -6.11 -12.35 -20.53
C ALA A 154 -6.77 -11.11 -21.16
N ASP A 155 -8.10 -11.07 -21.20
CA ASP A 155 -8.90 -9.94 -21.69
C ASP A 155 -8.60 -8.64 -20.92
N ARG A 156 -8.31 -8.76 -19.62
CA ARG A 156 -8.05 -7.64 -18.71
C ARG A 156 -6.58 -7.47 -18.36
N LYS A 157 -5.69 -8.33 -18.88
CA LYS A 157 -4.26 -8.37 -18.51
C LYS A 157 -4.06 -8.32 -16.99
N THR A 158 -4.86 -9.10 -16.27
CA THR A 158 -4.94 -9.08 -14.81
C THR A 158 -4.68 -10.47 -14.25
N LEU A 159 -3.86 -10.55 -13.21
CA LEU A 159 -3.51 -11.76 -12.50
C LEU A 159 -3.84 -11.59 -11.02
N ASN A 160 -4.70 -12.44 -10.48
CA ASN A 160 -5.00 -12.49 -9.05
C ASN A 160 -4.32 -13.71 -8.45
N LEU A 161 -3.59 -13.52 -7.35
CA LEU A 161 -2.93 -14.59 -6.61
C LEU A 161 -3.52 -14.62 -5.21
N GLN A 162 -4.20 -15.71 -4.85
CA GLN A 162 -4.58 -15.92 -3.47
C GLN A 162 -3.39 -16.53 -2.74
N VAL A 163 -2.88 -15.80 -1.75
CA VAL A 163 -1.72 -16.21 -0.97
C VAL A 163 -2.10 -16.32 0.51
N GLN A 164 -1.35 -17.13 1.23
CA GLN A 164 -1.42 -17.22 2.69
C GLN A 164 -0.01 -17.12 3.26
N GLY A 165 0.19 -16.18 4.18
CA GLY A 165 1.48 -15.93 4.79
C GLY A 165 1.53 -14.53 5.38
N LYS A 166 1.84 -14.45 6.67
CA LYS A 166 2.21 -13.19 7.32
C LYS A 166 3.71 -13.01 7.06
N GLY A 167 4.08 -11.90 6.42
CA GLY A 167 5.42 -11.71 5.85
C GLY A 167 6.60 -11.73 6.84
N PRO A 168 7.83 -11.66 6.32
CA PRO A 168 8.18 -11.52 4.90
C PRO A 168 8.07 -12.84 4.11
N PHE A 169 7.58 -12.75 2.87
CA PHE A 169 7.70 -13.80 1.86
C PHE A 169 8.10 -13.21 0.51
N THR A 170 8.62 -14.04 -0.39
CA THR A 170 9.11 -13.61 -1.71
C THR A 170 8.19 -14.13 -2.80
N LEU A 171 7.64 -13.22 -3.61
CA LEU A 171 6.98 -13.53 -4.87
C LEU A 171 8.00 -13.47 -5.99
N VAL A 172 8.16 -14.58 -6.72
CA VAL A 172 9.02 -14.66 -7.91
C VAL A 172 8.13 -14.81 -9.15
N LEU A 173 8.36 -13.94 -10.13
CA LEU A 173 7.64 -13.93 -11.41
C LEU A 173 8.64 -14.08 -12.54
N ASP A 174 8.38 -15.00 -13.45
CA ASP A 174 9.11 -15.13 -14.71
C ASP A 174 8.13 -15.01 -15.89
N PRO A 175 8.05 -13.83 -16.54
CA PRO A 175 7.19 -13.57 -17.68
C PRO A 175 7.68 -14.23 -18.98
N SER A 176 8.92 -14.71 -19.06
CA SER A 176 9.51 -15.24 -20.30
C SER A 176 9.01 -16.63 -20.66
N GLN A 177 8.48 -17.36 -19.67
CA GLN A 177 7.90 -18.69 -19.85
C GLN A 177 6.37 -18.67 -19.86
N ALA A 178 5.78 -17.60 -20.39
CA ALA A 178 4.35 -17.55 -20.54
C ALA A 178 3.85 -18.77 -21.33
N THR A 179 3.00 -19.59 -20.71
CA THR A 179 2.48 -20.79 -21.36
C THR A 179 1.67 -20.37 -22.58
N GLU A 180 2.13 -20.81 -23.75
CA GLU A 180 1.35 -20.89 -25.00
C GLU A 180 0.25 -21.95 -24.84
N ASP A 181 -0.70 -21.74 -23.92
CA ASP A 181 -1.87 -22.60 -23.80
C ASP A 181 -3.12 -21.79 -24.16
N GLY A 182 -3.57 -21.93 -25.41
CA GLY A 182 -4.89 -21.43 -25.81
C GLY A 182 -5.17 -21.13 -27.28
N GLU A 183 -4.32 -21.49 -28.24
CA GLU A 183 -4.77 -21.68 -29.63
C GLU A 183 -4.91 -23.18 -29.90
N ASP A 184 -6.05 -23.76 -29.49
CA ASP A 184 -6.69 -24.82 -30.27
C ASP A 184 -8.10 -25.17 -29.75
N ARG A 185 -9.06 -25.07 -30.69
CA ARG A 185 -10.45 -25.57 -30.73
C ARG A 185 -11.59 -24.66 -30.27
#